data_AF-A0A660XTR7-F1
#
_entry.id   AF-A0A660XTR7-F1
#
_cell.length_a   1.000
_cell.length_b   1.000
_cell.length_c   1.000
_cell.angle_alpha   90.00
_cell.angle_beta   90.00
_cell.angle_gamma   90.00
#
_symmetry.space_group_name_H-M   'P 1'
#
loop_
_entity.id
_entity.type
_entity.pdbx_description
1 polymer ?
#
loop_
_entity_poly.entity_id
_entity_poly.type
_entity_poly.pdbx_seq_one_letter_code
_entity_poly.pdbx_strand_id
1 'polypeptide(L)'
;MIAVEIPGWRDLELQYCVLDLNGTLALDGRISEEVKERIRLLSGQLELFLLSSDTFGTAKEVARQLGITFQVARDGEDKLRFVRKLGAEMVVALGNGRNDRLRLREAALGVAGLGKE
;
A
#
# COMPACT_ATOMS: atom_id res chain seq x y z
N MET A 1 -7.73 -12.80 2.95
CA MET A 1 -6.38 -13.30 2.60
C MET A 1 -6.39 -13.68 1.12
N ILE A 2 -5.27 -13.47 0.42
CA ILE A 2 -5.05 -13.92 -0.96
C ILE A 2 -3.90 -14.94 -0.96
N ALA A 3 -4.16 -16.14 -1.46
CA ALA A 3 -3.15 -17.18 -1.62
C ALA A 3 -2.85 -17.39 -3.11
N VAL A 4 -1.57 -17.39 -3.48
CA VAL A 4 -1.12 -17.58 -4.87
C VAL A 4 0.09 -18.49 -4.90
N GLU A 5 -0.03 -19.63 -5.58
CA GLU A 5 1.12 -20.47 -5.91
C GLU A 5 1.80 -19.91 -7.16
N ILE A 6 3.10 -19.64 -7.09
CA ILE A 6 3.87 -19.14 -8.23
C ILE A 6 4.90 -20.20 -8.65
N PRO A 7 4.62 -20.95 -9.74
CA PRO A 7 5.52 -22.00 -10.22
C PRO A 7 6.94 -21.49 -10.46
N GLY A 8 7.92 -22.21 -9.93
CA GLY A 8 9.34 -21.85 -10.08
C GLY A 8 9.81 -20.70 -9.20
N TRP A 9 8.95 -20.18 -8.30
CA TRP A 9 9.34 -19.16 -7.32
C TRP A 9 8.98 -19.59 -5.90
N ARG A 10 7.81 -19.18 -5.41
CA ARG A 10 7.32 -19.48 -4.07
C ARG A 10 5.81 -19.28 -4.00
N ASP A 11 5.21 -19.86 -2.97
CA ASP A 11 3.83 -19.59 -2.63
C ASP A 11 3.73 -18.29 -1.83
N LEU A 12 2.68 -17.53 -2.07
CA LEU A 12 2.40 -16.27 -1.39
C LEU A 12 1.11 -16.40 -0.59
N GLU A 13 1.16 -16.01 0.68
CA GLU A 13 0.00 -15.87 1.56
C GLU A 13 -0.13 -14.41 2.00
N LEU A 14 -0.83 -13.62 1.21
CA LEU A 14 -0.98 -12.19 1.43
C LEU A 14 -2.16 -11.91 2.35
N GLN A 15 -1.92 -11.15 3.41
CA GLN A 15 -2.93 -10.71 4.37
C GLN A 15 -3.07 -9.19 4.40
N TYR A 16 -1.96 -8.49 4.18
CA TYR A 16 -1.87 -7.04 4.34
C TYR A 16 -1.46 -6.36 3.05
N CYS A 17 -2.03 -5.19 2.78
CA CYS A 17 -1.59 -4.30 1.72
C CYS A 17 -1.20 -2.95 2.29
N VAL A 18 0.01 -2.49 1.97
CA VAL A 18 0.48 -1.14 2.34
C VAL A 18 0.51 -0.23 1.12
N LEU A 19 -0.15 0.91 1.26
CA LEU A 19 -0.42 1.89 0.21
C LEU A 19 0.18 3.23 0.58
N ASP A 20 0.62 3.98 -0.43
CA ASP A 20 0.92 5.40 -0.30
C ASP A 20 -0.20 6.24 -0.90
N LEU A 21 -0.37 7.48 -0.43
CA LEU A 21 -1.40 8.38 -0.96
C LEU A 21 -0.98 8.92 -2.33
N ASN A 22 0.07 9.73 -2.35
CA ASN A 22 0.51 10.45 -3.54
C ASN A 22 1.25 9.52 -4.49
N GLY A 23 0.85 9.51 -5.76
CA GLY A 23 1.51 8.73 -6.79
C GLY A 23 1.10 7.24 -6.84
N THR A 24 0.35 6.76 -5.85
CA THR A 24 -0.23 5.41 -5.86
C THR A 24 -1.77 5.45 -5.89
N LEU A 25 -2.41 6.19 -4.97
CA LEU A 25 -3.88 6.28 -4.93
C LEU A 25 -4.41 7.57 -5.57
N ALA A 26 -3.67 8.67 -5.48
CA ALA A 26 -4.10 9.98 -5.90
C ALA A 26 -3.20 10.58 -6.98
N LEU A 27 -3.83 11.27 -7.94
CA LEU A 27 -3.19 12.22 -8.86
C LEU A 27 -3.61 13.63 -8.44
N ASP A 28 -2.64 14.49 -8.13
CA ASP A 28 -2.88 15.85 -7.62
C ASP A 28 -3.84 15.91 -6.42
N GLY A 29 -3.72 14.94 -5.51
CA GLY A 29 -4.57 14.84 -4.31
C GLY A 29 -6.00 14.38 -4.57
N ARG A 30 -6.36 14.02 -5.82
CA ARG A 30 -7.67 13.49 -6.19
C ARG A 30 -7.61 11.99 -6.46
N ILE A 31 -8.56 11.26 -5.91
CA ILE A 31 -8.73 9.82 -6.13
C ILE A 31 -9.93 9.62 -7.05
N SER A 32 -9.72 8.94 -8.18
CA SER A 32 -10.80 8.62 -9.11
C SER A 32 -11.79 7.62 -8.52
N GLU A 33 -13.04 7.64 -8.98
CA GLU A 33 -14.05 6.68 -8.53
C GLU A 33 -13.64 5.22 -8.81
N GLU A 34 -12.97 4.97 -9.94
CA GLU A 34 -12.43 3.65 -10.28
C GLU A 34 -11.41 3.16 -9.25
N VAL A 35 -10.50 4.02 -8.78
CA VAL A 35 -9.54 3.65 -7.73
C VAL A 35 -10.27 3.38 -6.41
N LYS A 36 -11.27 4.19 -6.05
CA LYS A 36 -12.08 3.95 -4.84
C LYS A 36 -12.80 2.61 -4.89
N GLU A 37 -13.33 2.22 -6.04
CA GLU A 37 -13.98 0.93 -6.25
C GLU A 37 -12.98 -0.23 -6.13
N ARG A 38 -11.81 -0.13 -6.78
CA ARG A 38 -10.74 -1.12 -6.67
C ARG A 38 -10.25 -1.30 -5.23
N ILE A 39 -10.12 -0.21 -4.48
CA ILE A 39 -9.75 -0.26 -3.06
C ILE A 39 -10.82 -0.96 -2.22
N ARG A 40 -12.10 -0.69 -2.47
CA ARG A 40 -13.22 -1.39 -1.80
C ARG A 40 -13.23 -2.89 -2.09
N LEU A 41 -12.95 -3.29 -3.33
CA LEU A 41 -12.85 -4.70 -3.71
C LEU A 41 -11.65 -5.37 -3.03
N LEU A 42 -10.51 -4.67 -2.96
CA LEU A 42 -9.30 -5.19 -2.33
C LEU A 42 -9.43 -5.29 -0.81
N SER A 43 -10.14 -4.35 -0.17
CA SER A 43 -10.36 -4.36 1.29
C SER A 43 -11.24 -5.52 1.76
N GLY A 44 -12.03 -6.12 0.87
CA GLY A 44 -12.74 -7.37 1.16
C GLY A 44 -11.82 -8.60 1.22
N GLN A 45 -10.58 -8.49 0.74
CA GLN A 45 -9.63 -9.58 0.63
C GLN A 45 -8.37 -9.38 1.47
N LEU A 46 -7.92 -8.14 1.67
CA LEU A 46 -6.72 -7.81 2.44
C LEU A 46 -7.03 -6.68 3.43
N GLU A 47 -6.34 -6.65 4.57
CA GLU A 47 -6.35 -5.48 5.43
C GLU A 47 -5.44 -4.40 4.83
N LEU A 48 -6.01 -3.22 4.55
CA LEU A 48 -5.34 -2.16 3.81
C LEU A 48 -4.87 -1.06 4.76
N PHE A 49 -3.63 -0.63 4.59
CA PHE A 49 -3.01 0.45 5.35
C PHE A 49 -2.55 1.58 4.44
N LEU A 50 -3.03 2.79 4.68
CA LEU A 50 -2.52 4.01 4.07
C LEU A 50 -1.38 4.58 4.93
N LEU A 51 -0.16 4.58 4.39
CA LEU A 51 1.03 5.13 5.04
C LEU A 51 1.28 6.55 4.54
N SER A 52 1.29 7.52 5.45
CA SER A 52 1.62 8.91 5.10
C SER A 52 2.11 9.68 6.32
N SER A 53 2.94 10.70 6.06
CA SER A 53 3.30 11.70 7.08
C SER A 53 2.14 12.67 7.34
N ASP A 54 1.14 12.66 6.46
CA ASP A 54 -0.05 13.51 6.48
C ASP A 54 0.26 15.01 6.57
N THR A 55 1.31 15.45 5.86
CA THR A 55 1.77 16.85 5.89
C THR A 55 0.69 17.86 5.48
N PHE A 56 -0.26 17.45 4.64
CA PHE A 56 -1.39 18.28 4.20
C PHE A 56 -2.68 18.06 5.00
N GLY A 57 -2.69 17.14 5.99
CA GLY A 57 -3.84 16.86 6.86
C GLY A 57 -5.03 16.19 6.16
N THR A 58 -4.84 15.62 4.98
CA THR A 58 -5.90 15.01 4.17
C THR A 58 -5.87 13.48 4.16
N ALA A 59 -4.73 12.85 4.48
CA ALA A 59 -4.55 11.41 4.32
C ALA A 59 -5.43 10.61 5.28
N LYS A 60 -5.57 11.07 6.52
CA LYS A 60 -6.45 10.40 7.51
C LYS A 60 -7.91 10.41 7.07
N GLU A 61 -8.39 11.53 6.54
CA GLU A 61 -9.76 11.66 6.05
C GLU A 61 -9.98 10.81 4.78
N VAL A 62 -9.00 10.79 3.88
CA VAL A 62 -9.02 9.92 2.70
C VAL A 62 -9.13 8.45 3.10
N ALA A 63 -8.31 7.98 4.05
CA ALA A 63 -8.37 6.60 4.53
C ALA A 63 -9.75 6.28 5.12
N ARG A 64 -10.33 7.20 5.88
CA ARG A 64 -11.69 7.07 6.42
C ARG A 64 -12.73 6.93 5.30
N GLN A 65 -12.65 7.75 4.26
CA GLN A 65 -13.57 7.69 3.11
C GLN A 65 -13.43 6.39 2.30
N LEU A 66 -12.23 5.86 2.22
CA LEU A 66 -11.93 4.59 1.54
C LEU A 66 -12.25 3.36 2.41
N GLY A 67 -12.51 3.52 3.71
CA GLY A 67 -12.72 2.42 4.63
C GLY A 67 -11.46 1.61 4.94
N ILE A 68 -10.29 2.25 4.91
CA ILE A 68 -8.98 1.61 5.15
C ILE A 68 -8.28 2.21 6.38
N THR A 69 -7.31 1.49 6.93
CA THR A 69 -6.60 1.92 8.14
C THR A 69 -5.56 2.98 7.81
N PHE A 70 -5.59 4.11 8.51
CA PHE A 70 -4.54 5.12 8.40
C PHE A 70 -3.42 4.85 9.41
N GLN A 71 -2.17 4.86 8.93
CA GLN A 71 -0.99 4.74 9.76
C GLN A 71 0.00 5.87 9.44
N VAL A 72 0.39 6.61 10.48
CA VAL A 72 1.38 7.67 10.36
C VAL A 72 2.76 7.07 10.07
N ALA A 73 3.44 7.60 9.05
CA ALA A 73 4.82 7.26 8.72
C ALA A 73 5.53 8.49 8.13
N ARG A 74 6.61 8.95 8.77
CA ARG A 74 7.28 10.23 8.43
C ARG A 74 8.23 10.10 7.24
N ASP A 75 8.86 8.95 7.11
CA ASP A 75 9.87 8.65 6.09
C ASP A 75 9.77 7.18 5.62
N GLY A 76 10.68 6.78 4.73
CA GLY A 76 10.72 5.40 4.22
C GLY A 76 11.10 4.36 5.28
N GLU A 77 11.79 4.76 6.35
CA GLU A 77 12.23 3.84 7.41
C GLU A 77 11.05 3.53 8.36
N ASP A 78 10.22 4.52 8.69
CA ASP A 78 8.94 4.31 9.38
C ASP A 78 8.06 3.30 8.63
N LYS A 79 7.95 3.46 7.31
CA LYS A 79 7.18 2.55 6.46
C LYS A 79 7.75 1.13 6.48
N LEU A 80 9.08 0.99 6.40
CA LEU A 80 9.73 -0.32 6.46
C LEU A 80 9.52 -0.99 7.82
N ARG A 81 9.65 -0.25 8.93
CA ARG A 81 9.35 -0.76 10.28
C ARG A 81 7.92 -1.26 10.39
N PHE A 82 6.97 -0.53 9.80
CA PHE A 82 5.58 -0.94 9.80
C PHE A 82 5.35 -2.24 9.01
N VAL A 83 5.94 -2.36 7.82
CA VAL A 83 5.90 -3.61 7.04
C VAL A 83 6.48 -4.80 7.82
N ARG A 84 7.62 -4.61 8.50
CA ARG A 84 8.20 -5.65 9.35
C ARG A 84 7.32 -6.04 10.53
N LYS A 85 6.65 -5.07 11.15
CA LYS A 85 5.72 -5.31 12.26
C LYS A 85 4.52 -6.18 11.84
N LEU A 86 4.08 -6.05 10.59
CA LEU A 86 2.99 -6.85 10.03
C LEU A 86 3.40 -8.27 9.64
N GLY A 87 4.70 -8.56 9.53
CA GLY A 87 5.21 -9.77 8.88
C GLY A 87 5.35 -9.53 7.38
N ALA A 88 6.57 -9.21 6.95
CA ALA A 88 6.84 -8.76 5.58
C ALA A 88 6.46 -9.80 4.52
N GLU A 89 6.56 -11.08 4.86
CA GLU A 89 6.15 -12.26 4.09
C GLU A 89 4.65 -12.36 3.83
N MET A 90 3.82 -11.60 4.55
CA MET A 90 2.37 -11.52 4.34
C MET A 90 1.91 -10.20 3.71
N VAL A 91 2.86 -9.33 3.36
CA VAL A 91 2.58 -7.97 2.89
C VAL A 91 2.74 -7.88 1.37
N VAL A 92 1.75 -7.27 0.71
CA VAL A 92 1.94 -6.65 -0.60
C VAL A 92 2.13 -5.14 -0.42
N ALA A 93 3.16 -4.58 -1.05
CA ALA A 93 3.42 -3.14 -1.04
C ALA A 93 3.14 -2.55 -2.41
N LEU A 94 2.27 -1.53 -2.48
CA LEU A 94 2.06 -0.73 -3.69
C LEU A 94 2.76 0.62 -3.53
N GLY A 95 3.62 0.98 -4.47
CA GLY A 95 4.34 2.25 -4.47
C GLY A 95 4.78 2.67 -5.87
N ASN A 96 5.22 3.91 -6.01
CA ASN A 96 5.64 4.47 -7.31
C ASN A 96 6.90 5.34 -7.21
N GLY A 97 7.42 5.57 -5.99
CA GLY A 97 8.49 6.52 -5.75
C GLY A 97 9.75 5.91 -5.14
N ARG A 98 10.84 6.69 -5.14
CA ARG A 98 12.12 6.33 -4.49
C ARG A 98 11.95 5.98 -3.01
N ASN A 99 11.02 6.64 -2.34
CA ASN A 99 10.72 6.42 -0.92
C ASN A 99 10.09 5.05 -0.64
N ASP A 100 9.60 4.36 -1.68
CA ASP A 100 8.96 3.06 -1.57
C ASP A 100 9.95 1.90 -1.78
N ARG A 101 11.15 2.18 -2.29
CA ARG A 101 12.10 1.16 -2.70
C ARG A 101 12.42 0.15 -1.60
N LEU A 102 12.54 0.61 -0.35
CA LEU A 102 12.86 -0.28 0.77
C LEU A 102 11.68 -1.20 1.11
N ARG A 103 10.45 -0.67 1.19
CA ARG A 103 9.25 -1.48 1.46
C ARG A 103 8.91 -2.43 0.32
N LEU A 104 9.07 -1.98 -0.94
CA LEU A 104 8.86 -2.81 -2.13
C LEU A 104 9.82 -3.99 -2.18
N ARG A 105 11.05 -3.82 -1.68
CA ARG A 105 12.05 -4.89 -1.63
C ARG A 105 11.79 -5.89 -0.51
N GLU A 106 11.28 -5.42 0.64
CA GLU A 106 11.08 -6.27 1.82
C GLU A 106 9.78 -7.08 1.76
N ALA A 107 8.72 -6.51 1.19
CA ALA A 107 7.42 -7.14 1.09
C ALA A 107 7.46 -8.46 0.31
N ALA A 108 6.55 -9.38 0.62
CA ALA A 108 6.34 -10.62 -0.11
C ALA A 108 6.10 -10.37 -1.60
N LEU A 109 5.37 -9.30 -1.90
CA LEU A 109 5.14 -8.80 -3.25
C LEU A 109 5.27 -7.28 -3.27
N GLY A 110 6.21 -6.76 -4.04
CA GLY A 110 6.30 -5.35 -4.37
C GLY A 110 5.69 -5.08 -5.74
N VAL A 111 4.73 -4.16 -5.83
CA VAL A 111 4.15 -3.70 -7.10
C VAL A 111 4.50 -2.24 -7.29
N ALA A 112 5.28 -1.96 -8.32
CA ALA A 112 5.65 -0.61 -8.70
C ALA A 112 4.69 -0.08 -9.77
N GLY A 113 4.02 1.04 -9.49
CA GLY A 113 3.24 1.76 -10.48
C GLY A 113 4.17 2.55 -11.42
N LEU A 114 4.09 2.28 -12.73
CA LEU A 114 4.72 3.12 -13.74
C LEU A 114 3.74 4.22 -14.14
N GLY A 115 4.12 5.48 -13.90
CA GLY A 115 3.35 6.64 -14.34
C GLY A 115 3.50 6.89 -15.85
N LYS A 116 2.59 7.70 -16.41
CA LYS A 116 2.89 8.37 -17.68
C LYS A 116 3.85 9.52 -17.33
N GLU A 117 5.03 9.52 -17.93
CA GLU A 117 5.88 10.71 -17.96
C GLU A 117 5.12 11.90 -18.55
#